data_AF-A0A926NB48-F1
#
_entry.id   AF-A0A926NB48-F1
#
_cell.length_a   1.000
_cell.length_b   1.000
_cell.length_c   1.000
_cell.angle_alpha   90.00
_cell.angle_beta   90.00
_cell.angle_gamma   90.00
#
_symmetry.space_group_name_H-M   'P 1'
#
loop_
_entity.id
_entity.type
_entity.pdbx_description
1 polymer ?
#
loop_
_entity_poly.entity_id
_entity_poly.type
_entity_poly.pdbx_seq_one_letter_code
_entity_poly.pdbx_strand_id
1 'polypeptide(L)'
;MSEWYPKKQVINEMMAAIAHEESAQSSLVKVEATKIEAIVEHSKQSGSVQDLLYASRDTNHFLDAMVMKEWLLLKRLENLLYLDDNEKEVTLTNTKASNYPQSVKKEQMKAPSRKHKKKNIAHSSIDDDILDDDLDYGEQVINDSPDE
;
A
#
# COMPACT_ATOMS: atom_id res chain seq x y z
N MET A 1 -15.94 25.52 16.97
CA MET A 1 -14.47 25.47 17.15
C MET A 1 -14.07 24.03 16.88
N SER A 2 -13.33 23.77 15.81
CA SER A 2 -12.80 22.42 15.54
C SER A 2 -11.67 22.14 16.54
N GLU A 3 -11.90 21.18 17.41
CA GLU A 3 -10.92 20.69 18.38
C GLU A 3 -9.81 19.97 17.60
N TRP A 4 -8.63 20.59 17.51
CA TRP A 4 -7.48 19.98 16.84
C TRP A 4 -6.82 19.01 17.82
N TYR A 5 -6.74 17.73 17.43
CA TYR A 5 -6.02 16.74 18.21
C TYR A 5 -4.50 16.99 18.17
N PRO A 6 -3.79 16.80 19.29
CA PRO A 6 -2.33 16.84 19.30
C PRO A 6 -1.76 15.81 18.32
N LYS A 7 -0.77 16.21 17.51
CA LYS A 7 -0.12 15.36 16.51
C LYS A 7 0.32 13.99 17.07
N LYS A 8 0.91 13.96 18.27
CA LYS A 8 1.31 12.72 18.95
C LYS A 8 0.15 11.77 19.23
N GLN A 9 -1.03 12.32 19.58
CA GLN A 9 -2.24 11.51 19.78
C GLN A 9 -2.69 10.89 18.46
N VAL A 10 -2.68 11.67 17.37
CA VAL A 10 -3.01 11.17 16.03
C VAL A 10 -2.06 10.05 15.61
N ILE A 11 -0.75 10.20 15.81
CA ILE A 11 0.24 9.15 15.51
C ILE A 11 -0.04 7.88 16.33
N ASN A 12 -0.30 8.01 17.63
CA ASN A 12 -0.62 6.86 18.49
C ASN A 12 -1.90 6.13 18.04
N GLU A 13 -2.95 6.88 17.71
CA GLU A 13 -4.21 6.31 17.22
C GLU A 13 -4.02 5.60 15.87
N MET A 14 -3.23 6.17 14.96
CA MET A 14 -2.92 5.53 13.68
C MET A 14 -2.07 4.25 13.86
N MET A 15 -1.09 4.25 14.77
CA MET A 15 -0.33 3.04 15.13
C MET A 15 -1.24 1.94 15.71
N ALA A 16 -2.17 2.32 16.59
CA ALA A 16 -3.14 1.38 17.15
C ALA A 16 -4.06 0.80 16.06
N ALA A 17 -4.48 1.62 15.10
CA ALA A 17 -5.28 1.17 13.97
C ALA A 17 -4.53 0.16 13.09
N ILE A 18 -3.24 0.40 12.80
CA ILE A 18 -2.38 -0.55 12.06
C ILE A 18 -2.29 -1.88 12.81
N ALA A 19 -2.00 -1.85 14.12
CA ALA A 19 -1.91 -3.07 14.93
C ALA A 19 -3.24 -3.86 14.97
N HIS A 20 -4.37 -3.15 15.01
CA HIS A 20 -5.69 -3.79 14.90
C HIS A 20 -5.91 -4.44 13.53
N GLU A 21 -5.49 -3.78 12.44
CA GLU A 21 -5.60 -4.32 11.08
C GLU A 21 -4.72 -5.57 10.90
N GLU A 22 -3.48 -5.57 11.41
CA GLU A 22 -2.59 -6.74 11.43
C GLU A 22 -3.19 -7.93 12.20
N SER A 23 -3.78 -7.67 13.37
CA SER A 23 -4.45 -8.71 14.17
C SER A 23 -5.66 -9.33 13.43
N ALA A 24 -6.42 -8.49 12.72
CA ALA A 24 -7.52 -8.95 11.89
C ALA A 24 -7.02 -9.79 10.70
N GLN A 25 -5.95 -9.38 10.03
CA GLN A 25 -5.34 -10.14 8.94
C GLN A 25 -4.82 -11.51 9.41
N SER A 26 -4.16 -11.58 10.57
CA SER A 26 -3.76 -12.86 11.18
C SER A 26 -4.95 -13.79 11.41
N SER A 27 -6.08 -13.23 11.85
CA SER A 27 -7.31 -14.00 12.06
C SER A 27 -7.89 -14.53 10.75
N LEU A 28 -7.88 -13.73 9.67
CA LEU A 28 -8.31 -14.17 8.34
C LEU A 28 -7.42 -15.29 7.80
N VAL A 29 -6.10 -15.19 7.94
CA VAL A 29 -5.16 -16.24 7.52
C VAL A 29 -5.43 -17.55 8.26
N LYS A 30 -5.73 -17.50 9.56
CA LYS A 30 -6.11 -18.69 10.34
C LYS A 30 -7.39 -19.33 9.82
N VAL A 31 -8.41 -18.52 9.53
CA VAL A 31 -9.68 -19.01 8.98
C VAL A 31 -9.47 -19.66 7.61
N GLU A 32 -8.66 -19.05 6.74
CA GLU A 32 -8.34 -19.62 5.43
C GLU A 32 -7.57 -20.95 5.58
N ALA A 33 -6.61 -21.04 6.52
CA ALA A 33 -5.91 -22.29 6.81
C ALA A 33 -6.88 -23.41 7.24
N THR A 34 -7.81 -23.11 8.16
CA THR A 34 -8.83 -24.08 8.59
C THR A 34 -9.75 -24.50 7.43
N LYS A 35 -10.09 -23.58 6.53
CA LYS A 35 -10.87 -23.88 5.33
C LYS A 35 -10.10 -24.82 4.39
N ILE A 36 -8.81 -24.57 4.16
CA ILE A 36 -7.96 -25.45 3.33
C ILE A 36 -7.88 -26.85 3.95
N GLU A 37 -7.65 -26.96 5.26
CA GLU A 37 -7.63 -28.24 5.97
C GLU A 37 -8.93 -29.01 5.80
N ALA A 38 -10.08 -28.34 5.92
CA ALA A 38 -11.39 -28.95 5.73
C ALA A 38 -11.60 -29.45 4.29
N ILE A 39 -11.17 -28.68 3.28
CA ILE A 39 -11.25 -29.07 1.87
C ILE A 39 -10.35 -30.29 1.61
N VAL A 40 -9.12 -30.28 2.13
CA VAL A 40 -8.20 -31.41 2.00
C VAL A 40 -8.79 -32.67 2.63
N GLU A 41 -9.38 -32.57 3.82
CA GLU A 41 -10.00 -33.73 4.47
C GLU A 41 -11.24 -34.22 3.70
N HIS A 42 -12.07 -33.31 3.18
CA HIS A 42 -13.19 -33.67 2.32
C HIS A 42 -12.73 -34.37 1.02
N SER A 43 -11.64 -33.90 0.41
CA SER A 43 -11.08 -34.48 -0.82
C SER A 43 -10.57 -35.91 -0.65
N LYS A 44 -10.12 -36.29 0.56
CA LYS A 44 -9.71 -37.67 0.85
C LYS A 44 -10.89 -38.63 0.93
N GLN A 45 -12.06 -38.15 1.33
CA GLN A 45 -13.24 -38.98 1.58
C GLN A 45 -14.13 -39.13 0.34
N SER A 46 -14.40 -38.01 -0.34
CA SER A 46 -15.34 -38.00 -1.47
C SER A 46 -15.21 -36.81 -2.42
N GLY A 47 -14.27 -35.89 -2.20
CA GLY A 47 -14.13 -34.69 -3.03
C GLY A 47 -13.49 -34.96 -4.40
N SER A 48 -13.78 -34.09 -5.35
CA SER A 48 -13.19 -34.14 -6.69
C SER A 48 -11.82 -33.45 -6.74
N VAL A 49 -10.96 -33.88 -7.66
CA VAL A 49 -9.72 -33.15 -8.00
C VAL A 49 -10.04 -31.69 -8.41
N GLN A 50 -11.21 -31.47 -9.01
CA GLN A 50 -11.68 -30.15 -9.40
C GLN A 50 -11.88 -29.22 -8.18
N ASP A 51 -12.34 -29.76 -7.05
CA ASP A 51 -12.56 -28.99 -5.82
C ASP A 51 -11.22 -28.53 -5.23
N LEU A 52 -10.19 -29.38 -5.32
CA LEU A 52 -8.83 -29.05 -4.88
C LEU A 52 -8.20 -27.98 -5.77
N LEU A 53 -8.39 -28.06 -7.09
CA LEU A 53 -7.93 -27.05 -8.04
C LEU A 53 -8.63 -25.71 -7.80
N TYR A 54 -9.93 -25.72 -7.55
CA TYR A 54 -10.68 -24.51 -7.21
C TYR A 54 -10.18 -23.89 -5.92
N ALA A 55 -10.01 -24.69 -4.87
CA ALA A 55 -9.49 -24.23 -3.59
C ALA A 55 -8.09 -23.64 -3.72
N SER A 56 -7.21 -24.26 -4.50
CA SER A 56 -5.87 -23.73 -4.75
C SER A 56 -5.89 -22.35 -5.42
N ARG A 57 -6.75 -22.16 -6.42
CA ARG A 57 -6.91 -20.86 -7.09
C ARG A 57 -7.46 -19.79 -6.13
N ASP A 58 -8.49 -20.16 -5.37
CA ASP A 58 -9.12 -19.26 -4.40
C ASP A 58 -8.14 -18.85 -3.29
N THR A 59 -7.36 -19.80 -2.75
CA THR A 59 -6.31 -19.52 -1.78
C THR A 59 -5.21 -18.62 -2.36
N ASN A 60 -4.81 -18.81 -3.62
CA ASN A 60 -3.83 -17.92 -4.26
C ASN A 60 -4.36 -16.49 -4.34
N HIS A 61 -5.61 -16.30 -4.78
CA HIS A 61 -6.23 -14.97 -4.81
C HIS A 61 -6.35 -14.34 -3.41
N PHE A 62 -6.66 -15.15 -2.40
CA PHE A 62 -6.66 -14.68 -1.02
C PHE A 62 -5.26 -14.20 -0.58
N LEU A 63 -4.22 -14.99 -0.86
CA LEU A 63 -2.84 -14.63 -0.52
C LEU A 63 -2.37 -13.38 -1.27
N ASP A 64 -2.68 -13.24 -2.56
CA ASP A 64 -2.37 -12.05 -3.33
C ASP A 64 -2.99 -10.80 -2.68
N ALA A 65 -4.26 -10.90 -2.25
CA ALA A 65 -4.94 -9.82 -1.53
C ALA A 65 -4.29 -9.51 -0.17
N MET A 66 -3.85 -10.52 0.57
CA MET A 66 -3.14 -10.32 1.84
C MET A 66 -1.80 -9.63 1.64
N VAL A 67 -1.01 -10.06 0.65
CA VAL A 67 0.29 -9.43 0.32
C VAL A 67 0.10 -7.96 -0.06
N MET A 68 -0.91 -7.64 -0.87
CA MET A 68 -1.22 -6.26 -1.22
C MET A 68 -1.61 -5.42 0.02
N LYS A 69 -2.38 -5.99 0.95
CA LYS A 69 -2.75 -5.28 2.18
C LYS A 69 -1.56 -5.05 3.11
N GLU A 70 -0.71 -6.04 3.30
CA GLU A 70 0.52 -5.90 4.10
C GLU A 70 1.44 -4.83 3.51
N TRP A 71 1.58 -4.80 2.18
CA TRP A 71 2.33 -3.73 1.51
C TRP A 71 1.75 -2.33 1.78
N LEU A 72 0.43 -2.19 1.77
CA LEU A 72 -0.23 -0.91 2.09
C LEU A 72 -0.04 -0.52 3.57
N LEU A 73 -0.10 -1.48 4.49
CA LEU A 73 0.14 -1.24 5.92
C LEU A 73 1.58 -0.77 6.17
N LEU A 74 2.56 -1.42 5.54
CA LEU A 74 3.95 -0.99 5.59
C LEU A 74 4.14 0.44 5.08
N LYS A 75 3.50 0.80 3.96
CA LYS A 75 3.55 2.18 3.44
C LYS A 75 2.91 3.20 4.38
N ARG A 76 1.82 2.84 5.06
CA ARG A 76 1.22 3.70 6.11
C ARG A 76 2.15 3.86 7.30
N LEU A 77 2.80 2.79 7.73
CA LEU A 77 3.77 2.82 8.83
C LEU A 77 4.98 3.69 8.49
N GLU A 78 5.56 3.52 7.30
CA GLU A 78 6.66 4.37 6.81
C GLU A 78 6.26 5.86 6.86
N ASN A 79 5.07 6.21 6.35
CA ASN A 79 4.56 7.58 6.38
C ASN A 79 4.43 8.13 7.81
N LEU A 80 4.00 7.29 8.76
CA LEU A 80 3.92 7.69 10.18
C LEU A 80 5.30 7.95 10.79
N LEU A 81 6.30 7.12 10.47
CA LEU A 81 7.67 7.30 10.95
C LEU A 81 8.27 8.61 10.42
N TYR A 82 8.04 8.93 9.15
CA TYR A 82 8.44 10.23 8.60
C TYR A 82 7.76 11.40 9.33
N LEU A 83 6.49 11.26 9.73
CA LEU A 83 5.81 12.30 10.49
C LEU A 83 6.39 12.46 11.91
N ASP A 84 6.80 11.38 12.58
CA ASP A 84 7.44 11.44 13.91
C ASP A 84 8.82 12.11 13.87
N ASP A 85 9.67 11.76 12.89
CA ASP A 85 11.04 12.26 12.83
C ASP A 85 11.14 13.76 12.54
N ASN A 86 10.19 14.31 11.77
CA ASN A 86 10.07 15.76 11.55
C ASN A 86 9.76 16.55 12.85
N GLU A 87 9.41 15.90 13.96
CA GLU A 87 9.21 16.55 15.26
C GLU A 87 10.53 16.80 16.01
N LYS A 88 11.52 15.92 15.81
CA LYS A 88 12.81 15.96 16.52
C LYS A 88 13.68 17.12 16.04
N GLU A 89 13.56 17.54 14.79
CA GLU A 89 14.34 18.66 14.24
C GLU A 89 13.79 20.05 14.64
N VAL A 90 12.49 20.19 14.85
CA VAL A 90 11.86 21.49 15.18
C VAL A 90 12.15 21.91 16.63
N THR A 91 12.38 20.97 17.54
CA THR A 91 12.68 21.29 18.94
C THR A 91 14.12 21.75 19.18
N LEU A 92 15.07 21.39 18.29
CA LEU A 92 16.49 21.78 18.43
C LEU A 92 16.79 23.19 17.90
N THR A 93 15.93 23.75 17.05
CA THR A 93 16.12 25.10 16.48
C THR A 93 15.50 26.21 17.33
N ASN A 94 14.58 25.88 18.24
CA ASN A 94 13.89 26.88 19.09
C ASN A 94 14.61 27.25 20.39
N THR A 95 15.67 26.53 20.79
CA THR A 95 16.44 26.87 22.02
C THR A 95 17.66 27.76 21.75
N LYS A 96 18.02 28.03 20.48
CA LYS A 96 19.18 28.88 20.12
C LYS A 96 18.82 30.27 19.58
N ALA A 97 17.54 30.63 19.52
CA ALA A 97 17.09 31.91 18.94
C ALA A 97 16.67 32.99 19.96
N SER A 98 16.93 32.79 21.26
CA SER A 98 16.60 33.78 22.30
C SER A 98 17.85 34.35 22.98
N ASN A 99 18.78 34.88 22.18
CA ASN A 99 19.78 35.86 22.65
C ASN A 99 20.37 36.61 21.45
N TYR A 100 19.57 37.50 20.86
CA TYR A 100 20.12 38.61 20.07
C TYR A 100 19.52 39.92 20.60
N PRO A 101 20.35 40.88 21.04
CA PRO A 101 19.87 42.17 21.51
C PRO A 101 19.30 42.99 20.35
N GLN A 102 18.18 43.66 20.63
CA GLN A 102 17.57 44.68 19.78
C GLN A 102 18.60 45.73 19.35
N SER A 103 18.69 46.01 18.06
CA SER A 103 19.08 47.35 17.58
C SER A 103 18.51 47.68 16.20
N VAL A 104 17.52 48.58 16.23
CA VAL A 104 17.32 49.78 15.41
C VAL A 104 17.81 49.79 13.94
N LYS A 105 16.90 49.88 12.96
CA LYS A 105 16.49 51.12 12.22
C LYS A 105 15.70 50.74 10.96
N LYS A 106 14.57 51.43 10.77
CA LYS A 106 13.76 51.38 9.55
C LYS A 106 14.53 52.07 8.43
N GLU A 107 14.87 51.34 7.37
CA GLU A 107 15.30 51.94 6.12
C GLU A 107 14.48 51.34 4.99
N GLN A 108 13.63 52.20 4.41
CA GLN A 108 12.82 51.90 3.26
C GLN A 108 13.72 51.80 2.02
N MET A 109 13.73 50.68 1.31
CA MET A 109 14.18 50.65 -0.08
C MET A 109 13.38 49.67 -0.95
N LYS A 110 12.56 50.28 -1.79
CA LYS A 110 12.21 49.95 -3.19
C LYS A 110 12.41 48.52 -3.68
N ALA A 111 11.29 47.92 -4.08
CA ALA A 111 11.22 46.75 -4.95
C ALA A 111 11.79 47.01 -6.35
N PRO A 112 12.45 46.00 -6.94
CA PRO A 112 12.48 45.83 -8.38
C PRO A 112 11.72 44.57 -8.82
N SER A 113 10.70 44.82 -9.64
CA SER A 113 10.01 43.89 -10.53
C SER A 113 10.98 43.09 -11.41
N ARG A 114 10.80 41.77 -11.53
CA ARG A 114 11.40 40.99 -12.63
C ARG A 114 10.62 39.69 -12.95
N LYS A 115 9.74 39.84 -13.93
CA LYS A 115 9.50 39.00 -15.13
C LYS A 115 9.48 37.46 -14.94
N HIS A 116 8.26 36.93 -15.09
CA HIS A 116 7.98 35.54 -15.43
C HIS A 116 8.78 35.08 -16.66
N LYS A 117 9.47 33.94 -16.53
CA LYS A 117 9.95 33.16 -17.67
C LYS A 117 9.32 31.78 -17.57
N LYS A 118 8.23 31.57 -18.30
CA LYS A 118 7.67 30.25 -18.59
C LYS A 118 8.74 29.45 -19.36
N LYS A 119 9.11 28.28 -18.87
CA LYS A 119 9.79 27.27 -19.66
C LYS A 119 8.83 26.10 -19.83
N ASN A 120 8.40 25.93 -21.07
CA ASN A 120 7.83 24.70 -21.61
C ASN A 120 8.88 23.60 -21.50
N ILE A 121 8.51 22.43 -21.01
CA ILE A 121 9.22 21.18 -21.26
C ILE A 121 8.18 20.13 -21.66
N ALA A 122 8.53 19.44 -22.73
CA ALA A 122 7.72 18.67 -23.62
C ALA A 122 7.13 17.41 -22.98
N HIS A 123 5.95 17.05 -23.47
CA HIS A 123 5.43 15.70 -23.47
C HIS A 123 6.40 14.79 -24.23
N SER A 124 6.98 13.80 -23.55
CA SER A 124 7.54 12.62 -24.22
C SER A 124 6.44 11.56 -24.25
N SER A 125 5.94 11.30 -25.45
CA SER A 125 5.17 10.11 -25.79
C SER A 125 5.99 8.88 -25.39
N ILE A 126 5.39 8.03 -24.58
CA ILE A 126 5.87 6.67 -24.35
C ILE A 126 4.93 5.81 -25.19
N ASP A 127 5.52 5.13 -26.16
CA ASP A 127 4.86 4.24 -27.10
C ASP A 127 4.33 3.02 -26.33
N ASP A 128 3.02 2.77 -26.52
CA ASP A 128 2.32 1.57 -26.07
C ASP A 128 2.70 0.41 -27.01
N ASP A 129 3.75 -0.34 -26.68
CA ASP A 129 4.02 -1.65 -27.28
C ASP A 129 3.04 -2.67 -26.70
N ILE A 130 1.86 -2.73 -27.33
CA ILE A 130 0.88 -3.81 -27.22
C ILE A 130 1.52 -5.06 -27.85
N LEU A 131 1.88 -6.03 -27.01
CA LEU A 131 2.18 -7.40 -27.45
C LEU A 131 0.88 -8.19 -27.40
N ASP A 132 0.30 -8.42 -28.58
CA ASP A 132 -0.74 -9.40 -28.83
C ASP A 132 -0.13 -10.80 -28.70
N ASP A 133 -0.21 -11.40 -27.51
CA ASP A 133 0.06 -12.83 -27.31
C ASP A 133 -1.17 -13.63 -27.80
N ASP A 134 -1.15 -13.94 -29.10
CA ASP A 134 -1.99 -14.95 -29.74
C ASP A 134 -1.68 -16.34 -29.14
N LEU A 135 -2.35 -16.70 -28.04
CA LEU A 135 -2.36 -18.06 -27.53
C LEU A 135 -3.41 -18.90 -28.26
N ASP A 136 -2.91 -19.57 -29.30
CA ASP A 136 -3.56 -20.64 -30.08
C ASP A 136 -3.98 -21.81 -29.16
N TYR A 137 -5.27 -21.87 -28.83
CA TYR A 137 -5.87 -23.01 -28.14
C TYR A 137 -6.07 -24.16 -29.14
N GLY A 138 -5.06 -25.01 -29.25
CA GLY A 138 -5.14 -26.30 -29.93
C GLY A 138 -6.30 -27.15 -29.38
N GLU A 139 -7.29 -27.35 -30.22
CA GLU A 139 -8.47 -28.19 -30.01
C GLU A 139 -8.06 -29.68 -29.97
N GLN A 140 -7.88 -30.23 -28.76
CA GLN A 140 -7.69 -31.68 -28.60
C GLN A 140 -9.03 -32.39 -28.59
N VAL A 141 -9.40 -32.92 -29.76
CA VAL A 141 -10.47 -33.89 -29.96
C VAL A 141 -10.02 -35.23 -29.35
N ILE A 142 -10.51 -35.57 -28.17
CA ILE A 142 -10.41 -36.94 -27.64
C ILE A 142 -11.67 -37.67 -28.08
N ASN A 143 -11.52 -38.56 -29.05
CA ASN A 143 -12.55 -39.49 -29.47
C ASN A 143 -12.73 -40.56 -28.37
N ASP A 144 -13.93 -40.59 -27.78
CA ASP A 144 -14.41 -41.71 -26.99
C ASP A 144 -14.57 -42.94 -27.90
N SER A 145 -13.83 -44.00 -27.58
CA SER A 145 -14.06 -45.34 -28.12
C SER A 145 -14.54 -46.22 -26.96
N PRO A 146 -15.79 -46.74 -26.99
CA PRO A 146 -16.23 -47.75 -26.05
C PRO A 146 -15.89 -49.13 -26.60
N ASP A 147 -14.97 -49.84 -25.93
CA ASP A 147 -14.77 -51.26 -26.17
C ASP A 147 -15.59 -52.09 -25.18
N GLU A 148 -16.21 -53.11 -25.77
CA GLU A 148 -17.21 -54.08 -25.29
C GLU A 148 -16.77 -54.97 -24.11
#